data_AF-A0A562FD05-F1
#
_entry.id   AF-A0A562FD05-F1
#
_cell.length_a   1.000
_cell.length_b   1.000
_cell.length_c   1.000
_cell.angle_alpha   90.00
_cell.angle_beta   90.00
_cell.angle_gamma   90.00
#
_symmetry.space_group_name_H-M   'P 1'
#
loop_
_entity.id
_entity.type
_entity.pdbx_description
1 polymer ?
#
loop_
_entity_poly.entity_id
_entity_poly.type
_entity_poly.pdbx_seq_one_letter_code
_entity_poly.pdbx_strand_id
1 'polypeptide(L)'
;MTKESSKPASAKKSVSKPVRSGKKVALFAILPVIALAGSGYASWMYYQSAANAAHHDGPDPIAVSTVPTELAAETSFTHAYALSQIIANQCGRMDIRALKEASDAEARGDGVLVNMSWTKAARRVFLLDERQCRLFLREIRAANTKAVEQLKDKKKTS
;
A
#
# COMPACT_ATOMS: atom_id res chain seq x y z
N MET A 1 58.14 4.22 34.09
CA MET A 1 59.47 4.86 33.98
C MET A 1 59.80 4.92 32.50
N THR A 2 60.06 6.03 31.81
CA THR A 2 60.06 7.48 32.13
C THR A 2 59.42 8.23 30.93
N LYS A 3 59.27 9.56 30.82
CA LYS A 3 59.75 10.70 31.64
C LYS A 3 58.66 11.79 31.78
N GLU A 4 58.91 13.03 31.35
CA GLU A 4 58.15 14.23 31.71
C GLU A 4 58.40 15.39 30.70
N SER A 5 57.47 16.38 30.64
CA SER A 5 57.69 17.82 30.36
C SER A 5 58.27 18.32 29.00
N SER A 6 57.99 19.55 28.50
CA SER A 6 56.82 20.47 28.59
C SER A 6 56.99 21.76 27.71
N LYS A 7 55.86 22.39 27.29
CA LYS A 7 55.67 23.85 26.98
C LYS A 7 56.40 24.53 25.77
N PRO A 8 56.08 25.80 25.36
CA PRO A 8 54.93 26.67 25.71
C PRO A 8 54.23 27.47 24.56
N ALA A 9 52.98 27.87 24.84
CA ALA A 9 52.33 29.18 24.58
C ALA A 9 52.32 29.88 23.18
N SER A 10 51.09 30.24 22.77
CA SER A 10 50.76 31.66 22.61
C SER A 10 49.29 31.91 22.99
N ALA A 11 49.01 33.03 23.67
CA ALA A 11 47.72 33.32 24.29
C ALA A 11 47.11 34.62 23.74
N LYS A 12 45.78 34.78 23.85
CA LYS A 12 45.13 36.11 23.99
C LYS A 12 43.70 36.02 24.54
N LYS A 13 43.54 36.52 25.77
CA LYS A 13 42.44 37.31 26.38
C LYS A 13 40.98 36.98 25.96
N SER A 14 40.09 36.47 26.80
CA SER A 14 39.56 36.97 28.10
C SER A 14 38.57 38.16 28.01
N VAL A 15 37.28 37.91 28.26
CA VAL A 15 36.32 38.86 28.87
C VAL A 15 35.37 38.07 29.80
N SER A 16 34.95 38.68 30.91
CA SER A 16 34.20 38.07 32.01
C SER A 16 32.67 38.13 31.87
N LYS A 17 31.98 37.35 32.73
CA LYS A 17 30.52 37.19 32.84
C LYS A 17 29.76 38.50 33.13
N PRO A 18 28.43 38.49 32.93
CA PRO A 18 27.56 38.83 34.06
C PRO A 18 26.50 37.76 34.36
N VAL A 19 26.21 37.55 35.65
CA VAL A 19 25.06 36.78 36.15
C VAL A 19 24.01 37.77 36.64
N ARG A 20 22.78 37.76 36.10
CA ARG A 20 21.65 38.39 36.79
C ARG A 20 20.25 37.92 36.36
N SER A 21 19.41 37.75 37.39
CA SER A 21 17.93 37.76 37.40
C SER A 21 17.18 36.73 36.56
N GLY A 22 16.60 35.74 37.26
CA GLY A 22 15.48 34.94 36.75
C GLY A 22 14.15 35.72 36.73
N LYS A 23 13.06 34.98 36.52
CA LYS A 23 11.66 35.44 36.33
C LYS A 23 11.38 36.15 34.99
N LYS A 24 11.38 35.39 33.88
CA LYS A 24 10.53 35.65 32.69
C LYS A 24 10.54 34.56 31.58
N VAL A 25 11.51 33.64 31.56
CA VAL A 25 11.63 32.64 30.47
C VAL A 25 10.70 31.42 30.62
N ALA A 26 10.21 31.12 31.83
CA ALA A 26 9.45 29.89 32.11
C ALA A 26 8.09 29.76 31.40
N LEU A 27 7.50 30.86 30.90
CA LEU A 27 6.15 30.82 30.31
C LEU A 27 6.12 30.36 28.84
N PHE A 28 7.24 30.42 28.12
CA PHE A 28 7.27 30.12 26.67
C PHE A 28 7.70 28.67 26.34
N ALA A 29 8.08 27.87 27.34
CA ALA A 29 8.52 26.48 27.13
C ALA A 29 7.40 25.42 27.17
N ILE A 30 6.15 25.80 27.51
CA ILE A 30 5.02 24.86 27.65
C ILE A 30 4.14 24.81 26.38
N LEU A 31 4.07 25.91 25.62
CA LEU A 31 3.31 25.98 24.37
C LEU A 31 3.68 24.94 23.28
N PRO A 32 4.96 24.59 23.02
CA PRO A 32 5.26 23.60 21.97
C PRO A 32 4.88 22.17 22.37
N VAL A 33 4.80 21.85 23.67
CA VAL A 33 4.51 20.48 24.14
C VAL A 33 3.03 20.14 23.95
N ILE A 34 2.11 21.10 24.16
CA ILE A 34 0.68 20.89 23.90
C ILE A 34 0.42 20.78 22.39
N ALA A 35 1.13 21.55 21.56
CA ALA A 35 1.06 21.44 20.10
C ALA A 35 1.58 20.09 19.57
N LEU A 36 2.58 19.49 20.22
CA LEU A 36 3.16 18.19 19.84
C LEU A 36 2.41 16.97 20.39
N ALA A 37 1.49 17.14 21.33
CA ALA A 37 0.60 16.07 21.82
C ALA A 37 -0.77 16.03 21.12
N GLY A 38 -1.14 17.08 20.37
CA GLY A 38 -2.46 17.22 19.72
C GLY A 38 -2.56 16.80 18.25
N SER A 39 -1.45 16.43 17.60
CA SER A 39 -1.39 16.18 16.15
C SER A 39 -1.83 14.78 15.69
N GLY A 40 -2.26 13.90 16.61
CA GLY A 40 -2.63 12.52 16.31
C GLY A 40 -3.98 12.29 15.59
N TYR A 41 -4.87 13.30 15.56
CA TYR A 41 -6.22 13.16 14.97
C TYR A 41 -6.54 14.18 13.85
N ALA A 42 -5.66 15.14 13.58
CA ALA A 42 -5.91 16.19 12.58
C ALA A 42 -5.45 15.83 11.15
N SER A 43 -4.64 14.78 10.97
CA SER A 43 -4.07 14.39 9.68
C SER A 43 -5.09 13.88 8.65
N TRP A 44 -6.31 13.52 9.06
CA TRP A 44 -7.37 13.09 8.13
C TRP A 44 -8.06 14.24 7.38
N MET A 45 -7.96 15.49 7.87
CA MET A 45 -8.67 16.64 7.28
C MET A 45 -8.05 17.18 5.99
N TYR A 46 -6.81 16.81 5.65
CA TYR A 46 -6.14 17.29 4.43
C TYR A 46 -6.61 16.58 3.13
N TYR A 47 -7.56 15.65 3.21
CA TYR A 47 -8.19 15.03 2.04
C TYR A 47 -9.55 15.66 1.66
N GLN A 48 -10.00 16.72 2.33
CA GLN A 48 -11.36 17.27 2.17
C GLN A 48 -11.42 18.70 1.60
N SER A 49 -10.54 19.05 0.66
CA SER A 49 -10.61 20.32 -0.08
C SER A 49 -10.19 20.21 -1.55
N ALA A 50 -10.77 19.28 -2.31
CA ALA A 50 -10.67 19.25 -3.78
C ALA A 50 -11.81 18.45 -4.47
N ALA A 51 -13.07 18.69 -4.08
CA ALA A 51 -14.23 18.08 -4.76
C ALA A 51 -15.45 19.03 -4.79
N ASN A 52 -15.49 19.86 -5.83
CA ASN A 52 -16.68 20.41 -6.50
C ASN A 52 -17.85 20.91 -5.62
N ALA A 53 -17.77 22.17 -5.20
CA ALA A 53 -18.97 22.97 -4.99
C ALA A 53 -19.53 23.44 -6.36
N ALA A 54 -20.41 22.66 -6.98
CA ALA A 54 -21.29 23.11 -8.07
C ALA A 54 -22.47 22.13 -8.28
N HIS A 55 -23.68 22.60 -7.97
CA HIS A 55 -25.01 22.18 -8.44
C HIS A 55 -25.27 20.71 -8.84
N HIS A 56 -26.26 20.08 -8.20
CA HIS A 56 -27.54 19.75 -8.86
C HIS A 56 -28.58 19.28 -7.82
N ASP A 57 -29.70 20.01 -7.70
CA ASP A 57 -30.89 19.51 -6.99
C ASP A 57 -31.61 18.48 -7.86
N GLY A 58 -31.75 17.26 -7.34
CA GLY A 58 -32.55 16.19 -7.94
C GLY A 58 -32.55 14.97 -7.01
N PRO A 59 -33.62 14.15 -6.99
CA PRO A 59 -33.63 12.94 -6.17
C PRO A 59 -32.59 11.95 -6.69
N ASP A 60 -31.60 11.63 -5.86
CA ASP A 60 -30.46 10.80 -6.24
C ASP A 60 -30.91 9.44 -6.81
N PRO A 61 -30.51 9.07 -8.04
CA PRO A 61 -30.61 7.70 -8.48
C PRO A 61 -29.67 6.86 -7.61
N ILE A 62 -30.21 5.84 -6.95
CA ILE A 62 -29.45 4.93 -6.07
C ILE A 62 -28.27 4.37 -6.87
N ALA A 63 -27.07 4.89 -6.61
CA ALA A 63 -25.85 4.44 -7.24
C ALA A 63 -25.58 3.00 -6.79
N VAL A 64 -25.93 2.03 -7.66
CA VAL A 64 -25.65 0.62 -7.44
C VAL A 64 -24.15 0.49 -7.24
N SER A 65 -23.76 0.15 -6.00
CA SER A 65 -22.39 0.25 -5.51
C SER A 65 -21.40 -0.34 -6.51
N THR A 66 -20.58 0.53 -7.11
CA THR A 66 -19.47 0.09 -7.96
C THR A 66 -18.55 -0.74 -7.09
N VAL A 67 -18.37 -2.01 -7.44
CA VAL A 67 -17.50 -2.93 -6.70
C VAL A 67 -16.14 -2.23 -6.52
N PRO A 68 -15.64 -2.06 -5.28
CA PRO A 68 -14.37 -1.39 -5.06
C PRO A 68 -13.28 -2.04 -5.90
N THR A 69 -12.42 -1.24 -6.51
CA THR A 69 -11.36 -1.74 -7.42
C THR A 69 -10.45 -2.77 -6.76
N GLU A 70 -10.33 -2.75 -5.43
CA GLU A 70 -9.67 -3.80 -4.65
C GLU A 70 -10.38 -5.17 -4.69
N LEU A 71 -11.72 -5.22 -4.59
CA LEU A 71 -12.49 -6.46 -4.70
C LEU A 71 -12.50 -6.98 -6.14
N ALA A 72 -12.59 -6.07 -7.11
CA ALA A 72 -12.43 -6.42 -8.52
C ALA A 72 -11.03 -7.03 -8.78
N ALA A 73 -9.99 -6.44 -8.20
CA ALA A 73 -8.62 -6.96 -8.30
C ALA A 73 -8.44 -8.32 -7.62
N GLU A 74 -9.07 -8.60 -6.47
CA GLU A 74 -8.97 -9.92 -5.82
C GLU A 74 -9.78 -11.02 -6.53
N THR A 75 -10.79 -10.64 -7.33
CA THR A 75 -11.68 -11.58 -8.03
C THR A 75 -11.40 -11.72 -9.53
N SER A 76 -10.43 -10.96 -10.07
CA SER A 76 -10.03 -10.97 -11.48
C SER A 76 -9.37 -12.28 -11.91
N PHE A 77 -9.42 -12.56 -13.22
CA PHE A 77 -8.65 -13.67 -13.79
C PHE A 77 -7.14 -13.42 -13.70
N THR A 78 -6.70 -12.16 -13.78
CA THR A 78 -5.31 -11.74 -13.57
C THR A 78 -4.82 -12.07 -12.17
N HIS A 79 -5.62 -11.91 -11.11
CA HIS A 79 -5.20 -12.26 -9.76
C HIS A 79 -4.99 -13.78 -9.62
N ALA A 80 -5.92 -14.59 -10.14
CA ALA A 80 -5.76 -16.04 -10.12
C ALA A 80 -4.59 -16.52 -11.01
N TYR A 81 -4.35 -15.87 -12.14
CA TYR A 81 -3.18 -16.10 -12.99
C TYR A 81 -1.87 -15.73 -12.27
N ALA A 82 -1.80 -14.53 -11.68
CA ALA A 82 -0.67 -14.08 -10.88
C ALA A 82 -0.35 -15.05 -9.72
N LEU A 83 -1.37 -15.42 -8.96
CA LEU A 83 -1.27 -16.40 -7.87
C LEU A 83 -0.67 -17.73 -8.36
N SER A 84 -1.16 -18.24 -9.50
CA SER A 84 -0.66 -19.48 -10.09
C SER A 84 0.82 -19.42 -10.50
N GLN A 85 1.30 -18.27 -10.98
CA GLN A 85 2.71 -18.08 -11.33
C GLN A 85 3.60 -17.94 -10.10
N ILE A 86 3.14 -17.25 -9.06
CA ILE A 86 3.89 -17.05 -7.81
C ILE A 86 4.08 -18.38 -7.06
N ILE A 87 3.02 -19.19 -6.94
CA ILE A 87 3.10 -20.46 -6.19
C ILE A 87 3.74 -21.63 -6.98
N ALA A 88 3.93 -21.47 -8.30
CA ALA A 88 4.32 -22.56 -9.22
C ALA A 88 5.54 -23.36 -8.79
N ASN A 89 6.52 -22.70 -8.16
CA ASN A 89 7.79 -23.32 -7.75
C ASN A 89 7.68 -24.11 -6.43
N GLN A 90 6.68 -23.82 -5.60
CA GLN A 90 6.51 -24.43 -4.27
C GLN A 90 5.33 -25.41 -4.23
N CYS A 91 4.22 -25.10 -4.90
CA CYS A 91 3.02 -25.93 -4.95
C CYS A 91 2.91 -26.78 -6.23
N GLY A 92 3.82 -26.62 -7.18
CA GLY A 92 3.75 -27.23 -8.51
C GLY A 92 2.91 -26.45 -9.52
N ARG A 93 2.93 -26.92 -10.78
CA ARG A 93 2.31 -26.25 -11.93
C ARG A 93 0.98 -26.90 -12.33
N MET A 94 0.10 -26.11 -12.95
CA MET A 94 -1.17 -26.54 -13.53
C MET A 94 -1.31 -25.99 -14.96
N ASP A 95 -2.15 -26.63 -15.79
CA ASP A 95 -2.57 -25.99 -17.04
C ASP A 95 -3.54 -24.83 -16.74
N ILE A 96 -3.08 -23.63 -17.07
CA ILE A 96 -3.72 -22.34 -16.83
C ILE A 96 -3.89 -21.55 -18.13
N ARG A 97 -3.88 -22.21 -19.29
CA ARG A 97 -3.93 -21.54 -20.61
C ARG A 97 -5.14 -20.61 -20.77
N ALA A 98 -6.32 -21.08 -20.39
CA ALA A 98 -7.55 -20.28 -20.44
C ALA A 98 -7.50 -19.11 -19.44
N LEU A 99 -6.98 -19.34 -18.24
CA LEU A 99 -6.78 -18.30 -17.24
C LEU A 99 -5.80 -17.21 -17.70
N LYS A 100 -4.73 -17.59 -18.41
CA LYS A 100 -3.82 -16.65 -19.08
C LYS A 100 -4.53 -15.85 -20.16
N GLU A 101 -5.28 -16.50 -21.06
CA GLU A 101 -6.00 -15.83 -22.15
C GLU A 101 -7.06 -14.84 -21.61
N ALA A 102 -7.74 -15.19 -20.51
CA ALA A 102 -8.65 -14.28 -19.80
C ALA A 102 -7.90 -13.11 -19.14
N SER A 103 -6.77 -13.36 -18.48
CA SER A 103 -5.90 -12.31 -17.93
C SER A 103 -5.34 -11.38 -19.00
N ASP A 104 -4.92 -11.91 -20.16
CA ASP A 104 -4.45 -11.11 -21.31
C ASP A 104 -5.59 -10.29 -21.94
N ALA A 105 -6.86 -10.66 -21.72
CA ALA A 105 -8.03 -9.86 -22.10
C ALA A 105 -8.33 -8.75 -21.08
N GLU A 106 -8.26 -9.03 -19.78
CA GLU A 106 -8.36 -8.00 -18.72
C GLU A 106 -7.25 -6.96 -18.84
N ALA A 107 -6.01 -7.38 -19.11
CA ALA A 107 -4.86 -6.51 -19.26
C ALA A 107 -4.93 -5.54 -20.46
N ARG A 108 -5.77 -5.83 -21.45
CA ARG A 108 -6.07 -4.91 -22.56
C ARG A 108 -7.15 -3.88 -22.21
N GLY A 109 -7.95 -4.13 -21.18
CA GLY A 109 -9.01 -3.23 -20.73
C GLY A 109 -8.58 -2.30 -19.59
N ASP A 110 -7.87 -2.82 -18.58
CA ASP A 110 -7.49 -2.05 -17.38
C ASP A 110 -6.12 -2.49 -16.82
N GLY A 111 -5.10 -1.64 -17.02
CA GLY A 111 -3.76 -1.85 -16.46
C GLY A 111 -3.65 -1.59 -14.96
N VAL A 112 -4.54 -0.79 -14.37
CA VAL A 112 -4.60 -0.54 -12.91
C VAL A 112 -5.14 -1.78 -12.21
N LEU A 113 -6.21 -2.38 -12.74
CA LEU A 113 -6.74 -3.67 -12.29
C LEU A 113 -5.65 -4.74 -12.30
N VAL A 114 -4.87 -4.86 -13.37
CA VAL A 114 -3.75 -5.81 -13.46
C VAL A 114 -2.73 -5.58 -12.33
N ASN A 115 -2.23 -4.35 -12.18
CA ASN A 115 -1.22 -4.03 -11.18
C ASN A 115 -1.70 -4.30 -9.74
N MET A 116 -2.95 -3.96 -9.45
CA MET A 116 -3.60 -4.26 -8.17
C MET A 116 -3.76 -5.77 -7.97
N SER A 117 -4.18 -6.50 -9.00
CA SER A 117 -4.38 -7.96 -8.98
C SER A 117 -3.08 -8.71 -8.66
N TRP A 118 -1.96 -8.34 -9.29
CA TRP A 118 -0.63 -8.89 -8.98
C TRP A 118 -0.18 -8.55 -7.54
N THR A 119 -0.40 -7.31 -7.10
CA THR A 119 -0.05 -6.87 -5.74
C THR A 119 -0.86 -7.65 -4.68
N LYS A 120 -2.16 -7.84 -4.90
CA LYS A 120 -3.04 -8.63 -4.04
C LYS A 120 -2.62 -10.11 -4.01
N ALA A 121 -2.34 -10.71 -5.16
CA ALA A 121 -1.87 -12.10 -5.26
C ALA A 121 -0.56 -12.31 -4.49
N ALA A 122 0.42 -11.42 -4.65
CA ALA A 122 1.70 -11.49 -3.95
C ALA A 122 1.54 -11.41 -2.42
N ARG A 123 0.67 -10.53 -1.91
CA ARG A 123 0.37 -10.41 -0.47
C ARG A 123 -0.17 -11.71 0.14
N ARG A 124 -0.95 -12.49 -0.62
CA ARG A 124 -1.57 -13.74 -0.14
C ARG A 124 -0.57 -14.89 0.03
N VAL A 125 0.59 -14.85 -0.63
CA VAL A 125 1.57 -15.96 -0.65
C VAL A 125 2.64 -15.84 0.46
N PHE A 126 2.61 -14.78 1.28
CA PHE A 126 3.67 -14.48 2.26
C PHE A 126 3.95 -15.60 3.28
N LEU A 127 2.95 -16.42 3.64
CA LEU A 127 3.08 -17.55 4.57
C LEU A 127 2.69 -18.89 3.93
N LEU A 128 3.14 -19.16 2.70
CA LEU A 128 2.78 -20.37 1.98
C LEU A 128 3.21 -21.65 2.71
N ASP A 129 2.24 -22.54 2.95
CA ASP A 129 2.43 -23.88 3.51
C ASP A 129 1.73 -24.95 2.63
N GLU A 130 1.92 -26.23 2.94
CA GLU A 130 1.35 -27.35 2.16
C GLU A 130 -0.20 -27.40 2.18
N ARG A 131 -0.83 -26.87 3.23
CA ARG A 131 -2.30 -26.75 3.33
C ARG A 131 -2.77 -25.60 2.44
N GLN A 132 -2.09 -24.46 2.46
CA GLN A 132 -2.35 -23.31 1.60
C GLN A 132 -2.11 -23.64 0.13
N CYS A 133 -1.08 -24.39 -0.22
CA CYS A 133 -0.89 -24.91 -1.58
C CYS A 133 -2.15 -25.61 -2.09
N ARG A 134 -2.71 -26.54 -1.31
CA ARG A 134 -3.96 -27.24 -1.69
C ARG A 134 -5.16 -26.31 -1.82
N LEU A 135 -5.24 -25.24 -1.02
CA LEU A 135 -6.30 -24.23 -1.11
C LEU A 135 -6.14 -23.36 -2.38
N PHE A 136 -4.95 -22.81 -2.62
CA PHE A 136 -4.68 -21.97 -3.79
C PHE A 136 -4.78 -22.74 -5.10
N LEU A 137 -4.27 -23.97 -5.20
CA LEU A 137 -4.44 -24.81 -6.39
C LEU A 137 -5.93 -25.11 -6.69
N ARG A 138 -6.77 -25.25 -5.65
CA ARG A 138 -8.23 -25.41 -5.81
C ARG A 138 -8.88 -24.12 -6.30
N GLU A 139 -8.47 -22.96 -5.77
CA GLU A 139 -8.94 -21.65 -6.19
C GLU A 139 -8.58 -21.36 -7.65
N ILE A 140 -7.31 -21.57 -8.04
CA ILE A 140 -6.82 -21.45 -9.41
C ILE A 140 -7.58 -22.39 -10.36
N ARG A 141 -7.87 -23.63 -9.93
CA ARG A 141 -8.69 -24.56 -10.72
C ARG A 141 -10.10 -24.02 -10.98
N ALA A 142 -10.76 -23.51 -9.94
CA ALA A 142 -12.09 -22.92 -10.07
C ALA A 142 -12.10 -21.67 -10.97
N ALA A 143 -11.08 -20.81 -10.85
CA ALA A 143 -10.92 -19.64 -11.72
C ALA A 143 -10.65 -20.04 -13.18
N ASN A 144 -9.81 -21.07 -13.43
CA ASN A 144 -9.53 -21.57 -14.77
C ASN A 144 -10.77 -22.21 -15.42
N THR A 145 -11.62 -22.92 -14.68
CA THR A 145 -12.92 -23.41 -15.19
C THR A 145 -13.81 -22.25 -15.64
N LYS A 146 -13.95 -21.19 -14.81
CA LYS A 146 -14.71 -19.99 -15.18
C LYS A 146 -14.13 -19.29 -16.42
N ALA A 147 -12.80 -19.23 -16.55
CA ALA A 147 -12.15 -18.68 -17.74
C ALA A 147 -12.46 -19.50 -18.99
N VAL A 148 -12.43 -20.85 -18.91
CA VAL A 148 -12.84 -21.74 -20.01
C VAL A 148 -14.30 -21.50 -20.41
N GLU A 149 -15.20 -21.31 -19.47
CA GLU A 149 -16.62 -21.01 -19.72
C GLU A 149 -16.78 -19.65 -20.42
N GLN A 150 -16.17 -18.59 -19.89
CA GLN A 150 -16.23 -17.25 -20.50
C GLN A 150 -15.67 -17.22 -21.94
N LEU A 151 -14.58 -17.97 -22.20
CA LEU A 151 -14.01 -18.09 -23.54
C LEU A 151 -14.88 -18.92 -24.50
N LYS A 152 -15.59 -19.93 -24.00
CA LYS A 152 -16.60 -20.67 -24.80
C LYS A 152 -17.76 -19.76 -25.18
N ASP A 153 -18.26 -18.95 -24.26
CA ASP A 153 -19.41 -18.09 -24.51
C ASP A 153 -19.06 -16.93 -25.46
N LYS A 154 -17.89 -16.30 -25.30
CA LYS A 154 -17.36 -15.33 -26.27
C LYS A 154 -17.25 -15.89 -27.70
N LYS A 155 -16.96 -17.19 -27.85
CA LYS A 155 -16.89 -17.88 -29.15
C LYS A 155 -18.26 -18.24 -29.75
N LYS A 156 -19.33 -18.24 -28.96
CA LYS A 156 -20.71 -18.42 -29.47
C LYS A 156 -21.33 -17.10 -29.95
N THR A 157 -20.82 -15.96 -29.45
CA THR A 157 -21.32 -14.62 -29.75
C THR A 157 -20.52 -13.90 -30.84
N SER A 158 -19.61 -14.61 -31.52
CA SER A 158 -18.75 -14.09 -32.59
C SER A 158 -18.89 -14.92 -33.86
#